data_AF-A0A2V8J047-F1
#
_entry.id   AF-A0A2V8J047-F1
#
_cell.length_a   1.000
_cell.length_b   1.000
_cell.length_c   1.000
_cell.angle_alpha   90.00
_cell.angle_beta   90.00
_cell.angle_gamma   90.00
#
_symmetry.space_group_name_H-M   'P 1'
#
loop_
_entity.id
_entity.type
_entity.pdbx_description
1 polymer ?
#
loop_
_entity_poly.entity_id
_entity_poly.type
_entity_poly.pdbx_seq_one_letter_code
_entity_poly.pdbx_strand_id
1 'polypeptide(L)'
;MALVELAASGVIAVLSVAASWSLLNRAPHGIPLARIALIATTLREMLALYWTRLPSNVVPGTRGVHSMVMAAHAAAWLIYLARARRAYEI
;
A
#
# COMPACT_ATOMS: atom_id res chain seq x y z
N MET A 1 -21.10 3.75 5.84
CA MET A 1 -19.81 3.12 6.18
C MET A 1 -19.23 2.31 5.02
N ALA A 2 -19.93 1.34 4.43
CA ALA A 2 -19.42 0.58 3.28
C ALA A 2 -19.05 1.45 2.05
N LEU A 3 -19.85 2.49 1.73
CA LEU A 3 -19.54 3.46 0.66
C LEU A 3 -18.23 4.24 0.93
N VAL A 4 -17.96 4.59 2.18
CA VAL A 4 -16.74 5.31 2.59
C VAL A 4 -15.53 4.39 2.42
N GLU A 5 -15.69 3.13 2.82
CA GLU A 5 -14.67 2.10 2.63
C GLU A 5 -14.34 1.86 1.16
N LEU A 6 -15.34 1.87 0.29
CA LEU A 6 -15.19 1.71 -1.16
C LEU A 6 -14.53 2.94 -1.79
N ALA A 7 -14.96 4.14 -1.40
CA ALA A 7 -14.36 5.39 -1.84
C ALA A 7 -12.88 5.48 -1.43
N ALA A 8 -12.56 5.11 -0.18
CA ALA A 8 -11.18 5.07 0.30
C ALA A 8 -10.32 4.09 -0.50
N SER A 9 -10.83 2.89 -0.78
CA SER A 9 -10.13 1.92 -1.63
C SER A 9 -9.94 2.43 -3.07
N GLY A 10 -10.94 3.13 -3.63
CA GLY A 10 -10.84 3.78 -4.94
C GLY A 10 -9.76 4.87 -4.98
N VAL A 11 -9.70 5.73 -3.96
CA VAL A 11 -8.67 6.77 -3.84
C VAL A 11 -7.28 6.15 -3.75
N ILE A 12 -7.12 5.11 -2.93
CA ILE A 12 -5.84 4.39 -2.78
C ILE A 12 -5.42 3.73 -4.11
N ALA A 13 -6.38 3.17 -4.86
CA ALA A 13 -6.10 2.60 -6.18
C ALA A 13 -5.61 3.67 -7.16
N VAL A 14 -6.29 4.82 -7.23
CA VAL A 14 -5.87 5.96 -8.07
C VAL A 14 -4.49 6.47 -7.67
N LEU A 15 -4.21 6.59 -6.36
CA LEU A 15 -2.88 6.97 -5.85
C LEU A 15 -1.79 5.95 -6.23
N SER A 16 -2.11 4.66 -6.20
CA SER A 16 -1.17 3.60 -6.56
C SER A 16 -0.84 3.59 -8.06
N VAL A 17 -1.84 3.85 -8.91
CA VAL A 17 -1.64 4.02 -10.35
C VAL A 17 -0.83 5.28 -10.63
N ALA A 18 -1.15 6.40 -9.98
CA ALA A 18 -0.40 7.65 -10.12
C ALA A 18 1.05 7.50 -9.64
N ALA A 19 1.29 6.78 -8.56
CA ALA A 19 2.64 6.48 -8.06
C ALA A 19 3.42 5.63 -9.06
N SER A 20 2.81 4.59 -9.60
CA SER A 20 3.44 3.72 -10.62
C SER A 20 3.77 4.51 -11.87
N TRP A 21 2.85 5.37 -12.34
CA TRP A 21 3.07 6.26 -13.48
C TRP A 21 4.21 7.25 -13.22
N SER A 22 4.27 7.82 -12.02
CA SER A 22 5.31 8.77 -11.62
C SER A 22 6.69 8.10 -11.54
N LEU A 23 6.76 6.85 -11.06
CA LEU A 23 7.97 6.04 -11.08
C LEU A 23 8.42 5.70 -12.50
N LEU A 24 7.50 5.34 -13.41
CA LEU A 24 7.81 5.06 -14.81
C LEU A 24 8.38 6.28 -15.54
N ASN A 25 7.85 7.47 -15.26
CA ASN A 25 8.34 8.72 -15.84
C ASN A 25 9.58 9.30 -15.15
N ARG A 26 10.17 8.57 -14.18
CA ARG A 26 11.32 9.04 -13.36
C ARG A 26 11.09 10.44 -12.77
N ALA A 27 9.85 10.78 -12.44
CA ALA A 27 9.54 12.09 -11.90
C ALA A 27 10.18 12.25 -10.50
N PRO A 28 10.66 13.45 -10.13
CA PRO A 28 11.34 13.69 -8.85
C PRO A 28 10.48 13.35 -7.64
N HIS A 29 9.15 13.37 -7.80
CA HIS A 29 8.19 13.03 -6.76
C HIS A 29 7.68 11.58 -6.80
N GLY A 30 8.19 10.72 -7.70
CA GLY A 30 7.69 9.34 -7.83
C GLY A 30 7.97 8.47 -6.60
N ILE A 31 9.16 8.58 -6.02
CA ILE A 31 9.54 7.83 -4.82
C ILE A 31 8.71 8.22 -3.58
N PRO A 32 8.57 9.51 -3.21
CA PRO A 32 7.72 9.87 -2.07
C PRO A 32 6.26 9.49 -2.30
N LEU A 33 5.72 9.63 -3.52
CA LEU A 33 4.34 9.22 -3.82
C LEU A 33 4.15 7.71 -3.64
N ALA A 34 5.10 6.91 -4.13
CA ALA A 34 5.05 5.45 -4.00
C ALA A 34 5.11 4.99 -2.54
N ARG A 35 5.93 5.65 -1.70
CA ARG A 35 5.97 5.34 -0.25
C ARG A 35 4.64 5.62 0.42
N ILE A 36 4.01 6.78 0.11
CA ILE A 36 2.70 7.14 0.66
C ILE A 36 1.65 6.13 0.21
N ALA A 37 1.62 5.78 -1.08
CA ALA A 37 0.69 4.80 -1.63
C ALA A 37 0.84 3.42 -0.96
N LEU A 38 2.08 2.96 -0.76
CA LEU A 38 2.38 1.68 -0.09
C LEU A 38 1.94 1.66 1.38
N ILE A 39 2.22 2.74 2.11
CA ILE A 39 1.80 2.87 3.51
C ILE A 39 0.26 2.88 3.58
N ALA A 40 -0.39 3.66 2.71
CA ALA A 40 -1.85 3.78 2.69
C ALA A 40 -2.55 2.47 2.34
N THR A 41 -2.05 1.71 1.36
CA THR A 41 -2.56 0.37 1.02
C THR A 41 -2.40 -0.59 2.19
N THR A 42 -1.20 -0.67 2.77
CA THR A 42 -0.92 -1.60 3.88
C THR A 42 -1.81 -1.29 5.09
N LEU A 43 -1.96 -0.01 5.44
CA LEU A 43 -2.80 0.40 6.57
C LEU A 43 -4.28 0.10 6.30
N ARG A 44 -4.74 0.31 5.06
CA ARG A 44 -6.11 -0.01 4.65
C ARG A 44 -6.39 -1.50 4.72
N GLU A 45 -5.47 -2.34 4.29
CA GLU A 45 -5.63 -3.80 4.35
C GLU A 45 -5.58 -4.32 5.79
N MET A 46 -4.72 -3.76 6.63
CA MET A 46 -4.75 -4.04 8.08
C MET A 46 -6.09 -3.63 8.72
N LEU A 47 -6.58 -2.43 8.42
CA LEU A 47 -7.91 -1.99 8.86
C LEU A 47 -9.01 -2.91 8.33
N ALA A 48 -8.88 -3.40 7.10
CA ALA A 48 -9.84 -4.31 6.53
C ALA A 48 -9.84 -5.67 7.24
N LEU A 49 -8.69 -6.21 7.61
CA LEU A 49 -8.58 -7.49 8.33
C LEU A 49 -9.30 -7.51 9.69
N TYR A 50 -9.37 -6.37 10.38
CA TYR A 50 -9.92 -6.28 11.74
C TYR A 50 -11.27 -5.56 11.84
N TRP A 51 -11.54 -4.58 10.96
CA TRP A 51 -12.64 -3.63 11.14
C TRP A 51 -13.56 -3.45 9.93
N THR A 52 -13.32 -4.12 8.80
CA THR A 52 -14.20 -3.97 7.63
C THR A 52 -15.56 -4.63 7.86
N ARG A 53 -16.59 -3.97 7.34
CA ARG A 53 -17.91 -4.59 7.16
C ARG A 53 -18.10 -5.24 5.79
N LEU A 54 -17.09 -5.19 4.91
CA LEU A 54 -17.14 -5.89 3.62
C LEU A 54 -16.94 -7.40 3.82
N PRO A 55 -17.52 -8.24 2.95
CA PRO A 55 -17.29 -9.68 3.00
C PRO A 55 -15.80 -9.97 2.85
N SER A 56 -15.20 -10.54 3.90
CA SER A 56 -13.80 -10.93 3.90
C SER A 56 -13.66 -12.40 3.54
N ASN A 57 -12.87 -12.72 2.52
CA ASN A 57 -12.54 -14.10 2.16
C ASN A 57 -11.39 -14.69 3.00
N VAL A 58 -11.05 -14.04 4.12
CA VAL A 58 -9.94 -14.46 4.99
C VAL A 58 -10.45 -15.51 5.97
N VAL A 59 -9.79 -16.66 5.96
CA VAL A 59 -10.11 -17.77 6.87
C VAL A 59 -10.00 -17.29 8.33
N PRO A 60 -11.03 -17.48 9.17
CA PRO A 60 -10.95 -17.11 10.58
C PRO A 60 -9.80 -17.89 11.25
N GLY A 61 -8.87 -17.16 11.88
CA GLY A 61 -7.66 -17.71 12.50
C GLY A 61 -6.35 -17.41 11.75
N THR A 62 -6.39 -17.08 10.45
CA THR A 62 -5.16 -16.76 9.68
C THR A 62 -4.84 -15.26 9.63
N ARG A 63 -5.65 -14.42 10.28
CA ARG A 63 -5.52 -12.94 10.26
C ARG A 63 -4.13 -12.46 10.69
N GLY A 64 -3.54 -13.09 11.71
CA GLY A 64 -2.20 -12.74 12.19
C GLY A 64 -1.09 -13.07 11.20
N VAL A 65 -1.19 -14.22 10.50
CA VAL A 65 -0.25 -14.58 9.44
C VAL A 65 -0.40 -13.62 8.26
N HIS A 66 -1.63 -13.27 7.90
CA HIS A 66 -1.89 -12.33 6.81
C HIS A 66 -1.30 -10.94 7.10
N SER A 67 -1.50 -10.41 8.30
CA SER A 67 -0.94 -9.11 8.69
C SER A 67 0.60 -9.13 8.76
N MET A 68 1.21 -10.23 9.19
CA MET A 68 2.66 -10.42 9.15
C MET A 68 3.21 -10.40 7.72
N VAL A 69 2.58 -11.14 6.80
CA VAL A 69 3.01 -11.17 5.39
C VAL A 69 2.84 -9.80 4.74
N MET A 70 1.74 -9.10 5.02
CA MET A 70 1.50 -7.73 4.56
C MET A 70 2.58 -6.76 5.05
N ALA A 71 2.90 -6.80 6.35
CA ALA A 71 3.93 -5.95 6.94
C ALA A 71 5.32 -6.25 6.35
N ALA A 72 5.66 -7.53 6.17
CA ALA A 72 6.91 -7.94 5.53
C ALA A 72 7.00 -7.47 4.07
N HIS A 73 5.91 -7.59 3.32
CA HIS A 73 5.83 -7.13 1.93
C HIS A 73 6.02 -5.61 1.84
N ALA A 74 5.31 -4.85 2.69
CA ALA A 74 5.44 -3.41 2.76
C ALA A 74 6.87 -2.97 3.14
N ALA A 75 7.47 -3.63 4.13
CA ALA A 75 8.84 -3.36 4.56
C ALA A 75 9.85 -3.63 3.44
N ALA A 76 9.71 -4.75 2.72
CA ALA A 76 10.57 -5.09 1.60
C ALA A 76 10.53 -4.01 0.50
N TRP A 77 9.34 -3.55 0.13
CA TRP A 77 9.19 -2.48 -0.87
C TRP A 77 9.68 -1.13 -0.38
N LEU A 78 9.47 -0.78 0.89
CA LEU A 78 10.00 0.45 1.47
C LEU A 78 11.54 0.45 1.48
N ILE A 79 12.16 -0.70 1.76
CA ILE A 79 13.62 -0.87 1.68
C ILE A 79 14.09 -0.75 0.22
N TYR A 80 13.38 -1.38 -0.72
CA TYR A 80 13.68 -1.27 -2.15
C TYR A 80 13.61 0.18 -2.64
N LEU A 81 12.54 0.91 -2.32
CA LEU A 81 12.38 2.33 -2.67
C LEU A 81 13.44 3.21 -2.01
N ALA A 82 13.82 2.93 -0.77
CA ALA A 82 14.89 3.65 -0.08
C ALA A 82 16.26 3.42 -0.73
N ARG A 83 16.54 2.19 -1.20
CA ARG A 83 17.74 1.87 -1.97
C ARG A 83 17.73 2.52 -3.34
N ALA A 84 16.60 2.48 -4.05
CA ALA A 84 16.45 3.11 -5.35
C ALA A 84 16.68 4.62 -5.28
N ARG A 85 16.16 5.30 -4.24
CA ARG A 85 16.43 6.75 -4.05
C ARG A 85 17.90 7.06 -3.95
N ARG A 86 18.66 6.27 -3.19
CA ARG A 86 20.13 6.45 -3.07
C ARG A 86 20.84 6.29 -4.41
N ALA A 87 20.31 5.49 -5.33
CA ALA A 87 20.89 5.31 -6.67
C ALA A 87 20.56 6.44 -7.64
N TYR A 88 19.48 7.21 -7.39
CA TYR A 88 19.10 8.39 -8.18
C TYR A 88 19.70 9.71 -7.66
N GLU A 89 20.30 9.71 -6.45
CA GLU A 89 20.98 10.87 -5.84
C GLU A 89 22.50 10.92 -6.16
N ILE A 90 23.01 10.11 -7.10
CA ILE A 90 24.43 10.07 -7.55
C ILE A 90 24.58 10.80 -8.89
#